data_AF-A0A3N5VI75-F1
#
_entry.id   AF-A0A3N5VI75-F1
#
_cell.length_a   1.000
_cell.length_b   1.000
_cell.length_c   1.000
_cell.angle_alpha   90.00
_cell.angle_beta   90.00
_cell.angle_gamma   90.00
#
_symmetry.space_group_name_H-M   'P 1'
#
loop_
_entity.id
_entity.type
_entity.pdbx_description
1 polymer ?
#
loop_
_entity_poly.entity_id
_entity_poly.type
_entity_poly.pdbx_seq_one_letter_code
_entity_poly.pdbx_strand_id
1 'polypeptide(L)' 'MGDVLEMVVSHVDPTVNLYDFFFCTRKGVVREIWPIDMRGKCQ' A
#
# COMPACT_ATOMS: atom_id res chain seq x y z
N MET A 1 15.01 6.71 17.48
CA MET A 1 13.82 7.44 16.99
C MET A 1 13.93 7.51 15.48
N GLY A 2 13.00 6.90 14.75
CA GLY A 2 13.07 6.76 13.29
C GLY A 2 13.14 5.32 12.78
N ASP A 3 12.87 4.32 13.62
CA ASP A 3 12.89 2.92 13.18
C ASP A 3 11.68 2.63 12.28
N VAL A 4 11.96 1.99 11.14
CA VAL A 4 10.95 1.59 10.18
C VAL A 4 10.57 0.14 10.47
N LEU A 5 9.27 -0.10 10.64
CA LEU A 5 8.72 -1.42 10.91
C LEU A 5 7.77 -1.82 9.78
N GLU A 6 7.86 -3.08 9.36
CA GLU A 6 6.90 -3.69 8.44
C GLU A 6 5.72 -4.24 9.24
N MET A 7 4.50 -3.94 8.78
CA MET A 7 3.27 -4.39 9.42
C MET A 7 2.39 -5.12 8.41
N VAL A 8 1.85 -6.26 8.81
CA VAL A 8 0.84 -6.98 8.04
C VAL A 8 -0.53 -6.51 8.48
N VAL A 9 -1.34 -6.05 7.53
CA VAL A 9 -2.69 -5.57 7.82
C VAL A 9 -3.69 -6.72 7.98
N SER A 10 -4.72 -6.51 8.81
CA SER A 10 -5.72 -7.54 9.12
C SER A 10 -6.69 -7.81 7.97
N HIS A 11 -7.02 -6.80 7.16
CA HIS A 11 -7.91 -6.92 6.01
C HIS A 11 -7.41 -6.01 4.87
N VAL A 12 -7.19 -6.59 3.71
CA VAL A 12 -6.50 -5.94 2.59
C VAL A 12 -7.38 -4.87 1.95
N ASP A 13 -8.63 -5.19 1.61
CA ASP A 13 -9.54 -4.32 0.87
C ASP A 13 -9.78 -2.92 1.51
N PRO A 14 -10.15 -2.79 2.80
CA PRO A 14 -10.35 -1.48 3.40
C PRO A 14 -9.05 -0.73 3.58
N THR A 15 -7.93 -1.43 3.76
CA THR A 15 -6.61 -0.81 3.96
C THR A 15 -6.14 -0.17 2.68
N VAL A 16 -6.16 -0.90 1.56
CA VAL A 16 -5.70 -0.41 0.25
C VAL A 16 -6.52 0.82 -0.16
N ASN A 17 -7.83 0.84 0.14
CA ASN A 17 -8.70 1.98 -0.15
C ASN A 17 -8.34 3.28 0.60
N LEU A 18 -7.52 3.22 1.66
CA LEU A 18 -7.08 4.43 2.37
C LEU A 18 -5.94 5.16 1.64
N TYR A 19 -5.24 4.50 0.72
CA TYR A 19 -4.04 5.01 0.07
C TYR A 19 -4.25 5.23 -1.44
N ASP A 20 -3.41 6.08 -2.03
CA ASP A 20 -3.45 6.42 -3.45
C ASP A 20 -2.53 5.53 -4.31
N PHE A 21 -1.48 4.97 -3.69
CA PHE A 21 -0.44 4.21 -4.38
C PHE A 21 -0.04 2.95 -3.63
N PHE A 22 0.33 1.93 -4.40
CA PHE A 22 0.94 0.70 -3.93
C PHE A 22 2.42 0.68 -4.34
N PHE A 23 3.32 0.56 -3.36
CA PHE A 23 4.76 0.54 -3.61
C PHE A 23 5.28 -0.90 -3.66
N CYS A 24 5.56 -1.40 -4.86
CA CYS A 24 6.10 -2.73 -5.05
C CYS A 24 7.62 -2.73 -4.82
N THR A 25 8.08 -3.41 -3.77
CA THR A 25 9.50 -3.51 -3.44
C THR A 25 10.08 -4.88 -3.83
N ARG A 26 11.35 -4.90 -4.23
CA ARG A 26 12.11 -6.13 -4.46
C ARG A 26 13.54 -5.96 -3.97
N LYS A 27 13.98 -6.85 -3.07
CA LYS A 27 15.28 -6.76 -2.38
C LYS A 27 15.47 -5.41 -1.67
N GLY A 28 14.42 -4.90 -1.01
CA GLY A 28 14.46 -3.64 -0.26
C GLY A 28 14.45 -2.37 -1.10
N VAL A 29 14.25 -2.47 -2.42
CA VAL A 29 14.20 -1.31 -3.33
C VAL A 29 12.84 -1.26 -4.02
N VAL A 30 12.23 -0.07 -4.09
CA VAL A 30 11.00 0.15 -4.87
C VAL A 30 11.30 -0.05 -6.35
N ARG A 31 10.57 -0.95 -6.99
CA ARG A 31 10.68 -1.23 -8.43
C ARG A 31 9.59 -0.55 -9.22
N GLU A 32 8.38 -0.55 -8.67
CA GLU A 32 7.19 -0.06 -9.35
C GLU A 32 6.28 0.65 -8.33
N ILE A 33 5.52 1.60 -8.84
CA ILE A 33 4.51 2.34 -8.07
C ILE A 33 3.22 2.20 -8.86
N TRP A 34 2.21 1.58 -8.26
CA TRP A 34 0.92 1.35 -8.91
C TRP A 34 -0.12 2.31 -8.32
N PRO A 35 -0.85 3.09 -9.15
CA PRO A 35 -1.96 3.89 -8.66
C PRO A 35 -3.14 2.99 -8.27
N ILE A 36 -3.89 3.40 -7.24
CA ILE A 36 -5.11 2.72 -6.80
C ILE A 36 -6.31 3.43 -7.43
N ASP A 37 -6.58 3.10 -8.70
CA ASP A 37 -7.52 3.84 -9.57
C ASP A 37 -9.01 3.77 -9.13
N MET A 38 -9.37 2.76 -8.35
CA MET A 38 -10.74 2.57 -7.84
C MET A 38 -10.90 2.96 -6.36
N ARG A 39 -9.93 3.71 -5.81
CA ARG A 39 -10.05 4.27 -4.46
C ARG A 39 -11.36 5.05 -4.30
N GLY A 40 -12.11 4.75 -3.23
CA GLY A 40 -13.36 5.41 -2.88
C GLY A 40 -14.58 4.96 -3.69
N LYS A 41 -14.45 3.98 -4.60
CA LYS A 41 -15.59 3.41 -5.33
C LYS A 41 -16.23 2.25 -4.55
N CYS A 42 -16.84 2.57 -3.41
CA CYS A 42 -17.84 1.69 -2.79
C CYS A 42 -19.21 2.06 -3.37
N GLN A 43 -19.78 1.17 -4.20
CA GLN A 43 -21.22 1.19 -4.50
C GLN A 43 -21.98 0.36 -3.48
#